data_AF-A0A7X3VN16-F1
#
_entry.id   AF-A0A7X3VN16-F1
#
_cell.length_a   1.000
_cell.length_b   1.000
_cell.length_c   1.000
_cell.angle_alpha   90.00
_cell.angle_beta   90.00
_cell.angle_gamma   90.00
#
_symmetry.space_group_name_H-M   'P 1'
#
loop_
_entity.id
_entity.type
_entity.pdbx_description
1 polymer ?
#
loop_
_entity_poly.entity_id
_entity_poly.type
_entity_poly.pdbx_seq_one_letter_code
_entity_poly.pdbx_strand_id
1 'polypeptide(L)'
;MHFASIPVFGTTFYTHPWFGVPVQWNGLVLAYYLQRLNQHTEDERWHQIAEGIAVSAMYQQWEDGERKGTYPDGFYGFCTEGKGPHLNPEDIMVNVYKLRGLDPGIKTAIAGDIHLSSGAKVDALTLTNKGQLNWQLSYAENEISYALIAGYGRVPQALRARYQFAASPDDTPTSNGKKPPTDSESADGLGKYAETEIPLVQTLEDVESGWLYIEDKDTILVKYLHPAADVQFEIF
;
A
#
# COMPACT_ATOMS: atom_id res chain seq x y z
N MET A 1 10.24 -27.41 -11.00
CA MET A 1 9.66 -26.25 -10.32
C MET A 1 9.55 -25.11 -11.34
N HIS A 2 8.35 -24.82 -11.84
CA HIS A 2 8.15 -23.75 -12.83
C HIS A 2 8.31 -22.37 -12.17
N PHE A 3 8.80 -21.38 -12.93
CA PHE A 3 9.03 -20.00 -12.48
C PHE A 3 9.95 -19.85 -11.26
N ALA A 4 10.69 -20.90 -10.91
CA ALA A 4 11.76 -20.79 -9.93
C ALA A 4 12.89 -19.95 -10.54
N SER A 5 13.33 -18.93 -9.80
CA SER A 5 14.28 -17.93 -10.29
C SER A 5 15.72 -18.30 -9.94
N ILE A 6 16.64 -18.09 -10.89
CA ILE A 6 18.08 -18.25 -10.67
C ILE A 6 18.65 -16.84 -10.50
N PRO A 7 19.29 -16.53 -9.36
CA PRO A 7 19.47 -15.15 -8.92
C PRO A 7 20.68 -14.47 -9.57
N VAL A 8 21.80 -15.20 -9.66
CA VAL A 8 23.10 -14.62 -9.97
C VAL A 8 23.99 -15.66 -10.65
N PHE A 9 24.75 -15.20 -11.64
CA PHE A 9 25.96 -15.88 -12.07
C PHE A 9 27.11 -15.46 -11.14
N GLY A 10 27.09 -15.96 -9.90
CA GLY A 10 28.05 -15.58 -8.87
C GLY A 10 28.35 -16.68 -7.86
N THR A 11 29.26 -16.37 -6.95
CA THR A 11 29.73 -17.28 -5.90
C THR A 11 29.78 -16.57 -4.56
N THR A 12 29.24 -17.16 -3.49
CA THR A 12 29.49 -16.65 -2.13
C THR A 12 30.93 -16.96 -1.74
N PHE A 13 31.67 -15.93 -1.31
CA PHE A 13 33.08 -16.00 -0.87
C PHE A 13 34.04 -16.71 -1.86
N TYR A 14 33.72 -16.74 -3.15
CA TYR A 14 34.46 -17.49 -4.17
C TYR A 14 34.46 -19.03 -3.99
N THR A 15 33.59 -19.58 -3.13
CA THR A 15 33.57 -21.02 -2.80
C THR A 15 32.22 -21.70 -3.01
N HIS A 16 31.11 -20.96 -3.08
CA HIS A 16 29.77 -21.54 -3.24
C HIS A 16 29.09 -20.98 -4.50
N PRO A 17 29.11 -21.70 -5.63
CA PRO A 17 28.47 -21.24 -6.86
C PRO A 17 26.94 -21.32 -6.77
N TRP A 18 26.28 -20.28 -7.28
CA TRP A 18 24.82 -20.23 -7.41
C TRP A 18 24.32 -20.64 -8.80
N PHE A 19 25.23 -21.15 -9.64
CA PHE A 19 24.90 -21.52 -11.01
C PHE A 19 23.84 -22.62 -11.05
N GLY A 20 22.68 -22.30 -11.64
CA GLY A 20 21.57 -23.23 -11.76
C GLY A 20 20.83 -23.55 -10.45
N VAL A 21 21.16 -22.86 -9.36
CA VAL A 21 20.46 -23.00 -8.07
C VAL A 21 19.28 -22.03 -8.04
N PRO A 22 18.03 -22.50 -7.88
CA PRO A 22 16.92 -21.60 -7.65
C PRO A 22 17.03 -20.93 -6.28
N VAL A 23 16.85 -19.61 -6.25
CA VAL A 23 16.93 -18.75 -5.06
C VAL A 23 15.80 -17.74 -5.15
N GLN A 24 14.67 -18.10 -4.56
CA GLN A 24 13.40 -17.52 -4.98
C GLN A 24 13.17 -16.07 -4.57
N TRP A 25 13.78 -15.62 -3.47
CA TRP A 25 13.66 -14.24 -3.01
C TRP A 25 14.15 -13.24 -4.06
N ASN A 26 15.20 -13.58 -4.83
CA ASN A 26 15.66 -12.73 -5.93
C ASN A 26 14.61 -12.60 -7.04
N GLY A 27 13.93 -13.70 -7.35
CA GLY A 27 12.79 -13.69 -8.25
C GLY A 27 11.67 -12.82 -7.73
N LEU A 28 11.34 -12.88 -6.44
CA LEU A 28 10.27 -12.07 -5.86
C LEU A 28 10.57 -10.57 -5.95
N VAL A 29 11.83 -10.17 -5.75
CA VAL A 29 12.27 -8.78 -6.00
C VAL A 29 12.06 -8.41 -7.48
N LEU A 30 12.49 -9.27 -8.41
CA LEU A 30 12.27 -9.05 -9.84
C LEU A 30 10.78 -8.94 -10.18
N ALA A 31 9.96 -9.87 -9.67
CA ALA A 31 8.53 -9.93 -9.90
C ALA A 31 7.84 -8.64 -9.48
N TYR A 32 8.19 -8.06 -8.32
CA TYR A 32 7.63 -6.80 -7.88
C TYR A 32 7.89 -5.66 -8.88
N TYR A 33 9.11 -5.57 -9.41
CA TYR A 33 9.44 -4.55 -10.42
C TYR A 33 8.87 -4.85 -11.81
N LEU A 34 8.69 -6.12 -12.18
CA LEU A 34 7.97 -6.49 -13.40
C LEU A 34 6.50 -6.05 -13.33
N GLN A 35 5.85 -6.16 -12.17
CA GLN A 35 4.50 -5.64 -11.97
C GLN A 35 4.43 -4.12 -12.10
N ARG A 36 5.47 -3.39 -11.67
CA ARG A 36 5.57 -1.93 -11.88
C ARG A 36 5.82 -1.59 -13.35
N LEU A 37 6.69 -2.34 -14.02
CA LEU A 37 6.91 -2.19 -15.47
C LEU A 37 5.62 -2.40 -16.25
N ASN A 38 4.80 -3.40 -15.87
CA ASN A 38 3.52 -3.71 -16.51
C ASN A 38 2.54 -2.52 -16.53
N GLN A 39 2.69 -1.53 -15.64
CA GLN A 39 1.87 -0.32 -15.63
C GLN A 39 2.18 0.65 -16.78
N HIS A 40 3.29 0.41 -17.50
CA HIS A 40 3.81 1.29 -18.55
C HIS A 40 3.95 0.57 -19.90
N THR A 41 3.39 -0.63 -20.04
CA THR A 41 3.47 -1.44 -21.26
C THR A 41 2.17 -2.19 -21.47
N GLU A 42 1.83 -2.46 -22.75
CA GLU A 42 0.67 -3.27 -23.13
C GLU A 42 0.99 -4.78 -23.15
N ASP A 43 2.24 -5.15 -22.88
CA ASP A 43 2.70 -6.54 -22.92
C ASP A 43 2.39 -7.29 -21.61
N GLU A 44 1.27 -8.01 -21.59
CA GLU A 44 0.80 -8.79 -20.44
C GLU A 44 1.74 -9.92 -19.98
N ARG A 45 2.78 -10.26 -20.76
CA ARG A 45 3.75 -11.30 -20.38
C ARG A 45 4.49 -10.94 -19.09
N TRP A 46 4.71 -9.65 -18.81
CA TRP A 46 5.38 -9.23 -17.57
C TRP A 46 4.54 -9.54 -16.33
N HIS A 47 3.23 -9.31 -16.42
CA HIS A 47 2.28 -9.72 -15.39
C HIS A 47 2.32 -11.24 -15.17
N GLN A 48 2.23 -12.03 -16.25
CA GLN A 48 2.26 -13.48 -16.18
C GLN A 48 3.56 -14.03 -15.55
N ILE A 49 4.72 -13.45 -15.89
CA ILE A 49 6.01 -13.85 -15.32
C ILE A 49 6.04 -13.53 -13.83
N ALA A 50 5.61 -12.33 -13.43
CA ALA A 50 5.60 -11.92 -12.03
C ALA A 50 4.67 -12.79 -11.18
N GLU A 51 3.45 -13.06 -11.67
CA GLU A 51 2.50 -13.96 -11.01
C GLU A 51 3.08 -15.37 -10.88
N GLY A 52 3.66 -15.92 -11.96
CA GLY A 52 4.27 -17.24 -11.94
C GLY A 52 5.39 -17.37 -10.90
N ILE A 53 6.25 -16.34 -10.77
CA ILE A 53 7.30 -16.30 -9.76
C ILE A 53 6.70 -16.24 -8.34
N ALA A 54 5.69 -15.40 -8.11
CA ALA A 54 5.03 -15.30 -6.82
C ALA A 54 4.38 -16.63 -6.39
N VAL A 55 3.64 -17.26 -7.31
CA VAL A 55 3.02 -18.57 -7.09
C VAL A 55 4.09 -19.65 -6.84
N SER A 56 5.19 -19.63 -7.59
CA SER A 56 6.30 -20.56 -7.37
C SER A 56 6.90 -20.43 -5.96
N ALA A 57 7.00 -19.20 -5.43
CA ALA A 57 7.46 -18.98 -4.07
C ALA A 57 6.47 -19.48 -3.01
N MET A 58 5.18 -19.33 -3.24
CA MET A 58 4.15 -19.86 -2.34
C MET A 58 4.26 -21.39 -2.21
N TYR A 59 4.49 -22.11 -3.31
CA TYR A 59 4.73 -23.56 -3.30
C TYR A 59 6.04 -23.97 -2.63
N GLN A 60 6.98 -23.04 -2.43
CA GLN A 60 8.27 -23.29 -1.79
C GLN A 60 8.22 -23.08 -0.27
N GLN A 61 7.11 -22.59 0.28
CA GLN A 61 6.95 -22.40 1.71
C GLN A 61 6.86 -23.75 2.45
N TRP A 62 7.38 -23.81 3.66
CA TRP A 62 7.16 -24.95 4.55
C TRP A 62 5.72 -24.94 5.05
N GLU A 63 5.02 -26.07 4.89
CA GLU A 63 3.61 -26.18 5.29
C GLU A 63 3.44 -26.51 6.78
N ASP A 64 4.46 -27.11 7.40
CA ASP A 64 4.44 -27.66 8.75
C ASP A 64 5.74 -27.42 9.52
N GLY A 65 5.70 -27.69 10.83
CA GLY A 65 6.82 -27.55 11.75
C GLY A 65 7.14 -26.10 12.14
N GLU A 66 8.28 -25.90 12.80
CA GLU A 66 8.69 -24.58 13.34
C GLU A 66 8.96 -23.53 12.26
N ARG A 67 9.18 -23.96 11.02
CA ARG A 67 9.49 -23.09 9.87
C ARG A 67 8.26 -22.77 9.03
N LYS A 68 7.06 -23.16 9.48
CA LYS A 68 5.82 -22.98 8.74
C LYS A 68 5.67 -21.54 8.21
N GLY A 69 5.39 -21.42 6.93
CA GLY A 69 5.25 -20.13 6.24
C GLY A 69 6.56 -19.47 5.78
N THR A 70 7.73 -19.93 6.24
CA THR A 70 9.02 -19.50 5.66
C THR A 70 9.34 -20.31 4.41
N TYR A 71 10.29 -19.85 3.59
CA TYR A 71 10.78 -20.57 2.40
C TYR A 71 12.32 -20.62 2.41
N PRO A 72 12.97 -21.59 1.75
CA PRO A 72 14.43 -21.70 1.78
C PRO A 72 15.11 -20.59 0.98
N ASP A 73 16.35 -20.25 1.36
CA ASP A 73 17.21 -19.36 0.59
C ASP A 73 17.51 -19.95 -0.79
N GLY A 74 17.75 -21.27 -0.87
CA GLY A 74 17.97 -21.93 -2.14
C GLY A 74 17.57 -23.39 -2.18
N PHE A 75 17.29 -23.87 -3.39
CA PHE A 75 16.93 -25.25 -3.68
C PHE A 75 18.09 -25.99 -4.37
N TYR A 76 18.63 -27.00 -3.70
CA TYR A 76 19.76 -27.81 -4.15
C TYR A 76 19.28 -29.18 -4.66
N GLY A 77 20.22 -30.01 -5.12
CA GLY A 77 19.92 -31.39 -5.52
C GLY A 77 18.90 -31.47 -6.65
N PHE A 78 19.03 -30.61 -7.67
CA PHE A 78 18.05 -30.50 -8.77
C PHE A 78 16.64 -30.14 -8.27
N CYS A 79 16.57 -29.14 -7.40
CA CYS A 79 15.32 -28.57 -6.89
C CYS A 79 14.55 -29.48 -5.93
N THR A 80 15.25 -30.36 -5.21
CA THR A 80 14.65 -31.31 -4.26
C THR A 80 14.97 -30.98 -2.80
N GLU A 81 16.03 -30.20 -2.56
CA GLU A 81 16.52 -29.89 -1.22
C GLU A 81 16.48 -28.39 -0.92
N GLY A 82 15.44 -27.92 -0.23
CA GLY A 82 15.40 -26.55 0.29
C GLY A 82 16.38 -26.39 1.46
N LYS A 83 17.35 -25.47 1.34
CA LYS A 83 18.34 -25.19 2.39
C LYS A 83 18.20 -23.78 2.94
N GLY A 84 18.55 -23.65 4.22
CA GLY A 84 18.52 -22.38 4.93
C GLY A 84 19.55 -21.37 4.41
N PRO A 85 19.46 -20.10 4.85
CA PRO A 85 18.50 -19.57 5.82
C PRO A 85 17.04 -19.68 5.35
N HIS A 86 16.10 -19.75 6.30
CA HIS A 86 14.67 -19.86 5.99
C HIS A 86 14.04 -18.47 6.11
N LEU A 87 13.63 -17.93 4.98
CA LEU A 87 13.25 -16.55 4.78
C LEU A 87 11.80 -16.35 5.16
N ASN A 88 11.51 -15.21 5.79
CA ASN A 88 10.15 -14.83 6.14
C ASN A 88 9.33 -14.55 4.85
N PRO A 89 8.00 -14.66 4.88
CA PRO A 89 7.17 -14.58 3.68
C PRO A 89 6.90 -13.15 3.15
N GLU A 90 7.58 -12.11 3.66
CA GLU A 90 7.31 -10.71 3.30
C GLU A 90 7.32 -10.46 1.79
N ASP A 91 8.35 -10.93 1.07
CA ASP A 91 8.45 -10.72 -0.38
C ASP A 91 7.32 -11.39 -1.17
N ILE A 92 6.77 -12.50 -0.65
CA ILE A 92 5.58 -13.15 -1.21
C ILE A 92 4.38 -12.22 -1.01
N MET A 93 4.21 -11.69 0.21
CA MET A 93 3.10 -10.79 0.53
C MET A 93 3.15 -9.49 -0.28
N VAL A 94 4.34 -8.90 -0.47
CA VAL A 94 4.52 -7.71 -1.32
C VAL A 94 4.01 -7.96 -2.74
N ASN A 95 4.35 -9.11 -3.33
CA ASN A 95 3.88 -9.47 -4.66
C ASN A 95 2.38 -9.75 -4.69
N VAL A 96 1.83 -10.48 -3.71
CA VAL A 96 0.39 -10.75 -3.62
C VAL A 96 -0.42 -9.47 -3.49
N TYR A 97 0.03 -8.54 -2.65
CA TYR A 97 -0.63 -7.25 -2.50
C TYR A 97 -0.57 -6.42 -3.78
N LYS A 98 0.58 -6.36 -4.45
CA LYS A 98 0.71 -5.67 -5.74
C LYS A 98 -0.19 -6.27 -6.81
N LEU A 99 -0.28 -7.60 -6.92
CA LEU A 99 -1.17 -8.31 -7.87
C LEU A 99 -2.66 -7.99 -7.62
N ARG A 100 -3.01 -7.69 -6.36
CA ARG A 100 -4.37 -7.29 -5.96
C ARG A 100 -4.62 -5.78 -6.05
N GLY A 101 -3.68 -5.01 -6.60
CA GLY A 101 -3.78 -3.54 -6.70
C GLY A 101 -3.46 -2.79 -5.41
N LEU A 102 -3.04 -3.47 -4.35
CA LEU A 102 -2.69 -2.91 -3.05
C LEU A 102 -1.17 -2.77 -2.89
N ASP A 103 -0.50 -2.12 -3.84
CA ASP A 103 0.96 -1.97 -3.81
C ASP A 103 1.43 -1.46 -2.42
N PRO A 104 2.32 -2.14 -1.69
CA PRO A 104 2.79 -1.66 -0.38
C PRO A 104 3.96 -0.68 -0.47
N GLY A 105 4.54 -0.48 -1.67
CA GLY A 105 5.67 0.44 -1.85
C GLY A 105 5.26 1.89 -1.59
N ILE A 106 6.19 2.75 -1.18
CA ILE A 106 5.90 4.18 -1.03
C ILE A 106 5.83 4.83 -2.42
N LYS A 107 4.80 5.65 -2.65
CA LYS A 107 4.66 6.46 -3.88
C LYS A 107 4.66 7.92 -3.51
N THR A 108 5.27 8.73 -4.36
CA THR A 108 5.32 10.18 -4.22
C THR A 108 4.60 10.83 -5.39
N ALA A 109 3.60 11.65 -5.09
CA ALA A 109 2.97 12.57 -6.04
C ALA A 109 3.47 14.00 -5.77
N ILE A 110 3.58 14.80 -6.82
CA ILE A 110 4.14 16.16 -6.76
C ILE A 110 3.16 17.14 -7.38
N ALA A 111 2.88 18.26 -6.70
CA ALA A 111 2.08 19.36 -7.19
C ALA A 111 2.73 20.71 -6.83
N GLY A 112 3.41 21.33 -7.79
CA GLY A 112 4.27 22.48 -7.51
C GLY A 112 5.44 22.06 -6.61
N ASP A 113 5.64 22.78 -5.50
CA ASP A 113 6.66 22.48 -4.49
C ASP A 113 6.20 21.46 -3.44
N ILE A 114 4.96 20.96 -3.55
CA ILE A 114 4.38 20.02 -2.59
C ILE A 114 4.70 18.57 -3.00
N HIS A 115 5.26 17.82 -2.08
CA HIS A 115 5.53 16.39 -2.21
C HIS A 115 4.64 15.60 -1.25
N LEU A 116 3.70 14.81 -1.77
CA LEU A 116 2.89 13.86 -1.00
C LEU A 116 3.47 12.45 -1.18
N SER A 117 3.96 11.85 -0.10
CA SER A 117 4.43 10.46 -0.08
C SER A 117 3.52 9.60 0.79
N SER A 118 3.06 8.45 0.28
CA SER A 118 2.20 7.54 1.04
C SER A 118 2.45 6.07 0.70
N GLY A 119 2.18 5.20 1.67
CA GLY A 119 2.02 3.75 1.43
C GLY A 119 0.73 3.42 0.69
N ALA A 120 -0.30 4.28 0.81
CA ALA A 120 -1.50 4.20 -0.01
C ALA A 120 -1.21 4.63 -1.46
N LYS A 121 -2.04 4.20 -2.40
CA LYS A 121 -1.98 4.68 -3.77
C LYS A 121 -2.44 6.14 -3.78
N VAL A 122 -1.70 7.02 -4.45
CA VAL A 122 -2.12 8.42 -4.66
C VAL A 122 -2.80 8.52 -6.02
N ASP A 123 -4.11 8.70 -6.04
CA ASP A 123 -4.91 8.78 -7.28
C ASP A 123 -5.01 10.20 -7.83
N ALA A 124 -4.98 11.19 -6.94
CA ALA A 124 -5.00 12.59 -7.31
C ALA A 124 -4.25 13.44 -6.27
N LEU A 125 -3.63 14.53 -6.74
CA LEU A 125 -3.03 15.58 -5.93
C LEU A 125 -3.23 16.92 -6.65
N THR A 126 -3.89 17.89 -6.01
CA THR A 126 -4.21 19.18 -6.61
C THR A 126 -4.03 20.31 -5.59
N LEU A 127 -3.20 21.29 -5.94
CA LEU A 127 -3.10 22.57 -5.22
C LEU A 127 -4.03 23.59 -5.88
N THR A 128 -4.98 24.13 -5.11
CA THR A 128 -5.90 25.15 -5.61
C THR A 128 -5.24 26.53 -5.62
N ASN A 129 -5.80 27.46 -6.41
CA ASN A 129 -5.33 28.86 -6.45
C ASN A 129 -5.44 29.59 -5.10
N LYS A 130 -6.22 29.06 -4.15
CA LYS A 130 -6.37 29.59 -2.79
C LYS A 130 -5.35 28.97 -1.80
N GLY A 131 -4.46 28.11 -2.29
CA GLY A 131 -3.45 27.39 -1.52
C GLY A 131 -3.96 26.12 -0.81
N GLN A 132 -5.25 25.77 -0.96
CA GLN A 132 -5.78 24.52 -0.40
C GLN A 132 -5.23 23.34 -1.18
N LEU A 133 -4.75 22.31 -0.49
CA LEU A 133 -4.26 21.08 -1.09
C LEU A 133 -5.32 19.99 -0.94
N ASN A 134 -5.67 19.37 -2.06
CA ASN A 134 -6.61 18.26 -2.13
C ASN A 134 -5.88 17.03 -2.66
N TRP A 135 -6.13 15.86 -2.07
CA TRP A 135 -5.59 14.61 -2.57
C TRP A 135 -6.56 13.45 -2.37
N GLN A 136 -6.38 12.41 -3.16
CA GLN A 136 -7.15 11.18 -3.05
C GLN A 136 -6.20 10.00 -2.83
N LEU A 137 -6.52 9.18 -1.84
CA LEU A 137 -5.82 7.93 -1.60
C LEU A 137 -6.77 6.75 -1.78
N SER A 138 -6.31 5.73 -2.51
CA SER A 138 -6.88 4.38 -2.46
C SER A 138 -6.05 3.48 -1.55
N TYR A 139 -6.69 2.83 -0.58
CA TYR A 139 -6.06 1.89 0.34
C TYR A 139 -7.00 0.75 0.74
N ALA A 140 -6.50 -0.21 1.53
CA ALA A 140 -7.34 -1.26 2.08
C ALA A 140 -8.35 -0.67 3.08
N GLU A 141 -9.61 -1.12 2.97
CA GLU A 141 -10.67 -0.73 3.90
C GLU A 141 -10.38 -1.27 5.31
N ASN A 142 -10.69 -0.46 6.32
CA ASN A 142 -10.42 -0.68 7.74
C ASN A 142 -8.93 -0.83 8.10
N GLU A 143 -8.04 -0.33 7.23
CA GLU A 143 -6.59 -0.34 7.47
C GLU A 143 -6.02 1.07 7.60
N ILE A 144 -4.88 1.17 8.28
CA ILE A 144 -4.20 2.44 8.51
C ILE A 144 -3.20 2.72 7.40
N SER A 145 -3.31 3.89 6.80
CA SER A 145 -2.25 4.44 5.95
C SER A 145 -1.50 5.56 6.66
N TYR A 146 -0.26 5.77 6.22
CA TYR A 146 0.55 6.92 6.59
C TYR A 146 0.82 7.75 5.35
N ALA A 147 0.71 9.07 5.49
CA ALA A 147 1.11 10.02 4.47
C ALA A 147 2.01 11.11 5.07
N LEU A 148 2.98 11.55 4.27
CA LEU A 148 3.88 12.65 4.55
C LEU A 148 3.70 13.68 3.45
N ILE A 149 3.39 14.92 3.83
CA ILE A 149 3.30 16.06 2.91
C ILE A 149 4.43 17.02 3.28
N ALA A 150 5.30 17.33 2.34
CA ALA A 150 6.38 18.30 2.51
C ALA A 150 6.24 19.45 1.52
N GLY A 151 6.68 20.66 1.90
CA GLY A 151 6.68 21.84 1.02
C GLY A 151 5.33 22.57 0.96
N TYR A 152 4.49 22.45 1.99
CA TYR A 152 3.19 23.15 2.05
C TYR A 152 3.37 24.66 2.27
N GLY A 153 4.47 25.08 2.91
CA GLY A 153 4.92 26.46 3.02
C GLY A 153 4.15 27.33 4.00
N ARG A 154 3.21 26.75 4.76
CA ARG A 154 2.39 27.47 5.75
C ARG A 154 1.83 26.53 6.81
N VAL A 155 1.49 27.08 7.98
CA VAL A 155 0.84 26.31 9.05
C VAL A 155 -0.57 25.92 8.60
N PRO A 156 -0.90 24.61 8.54
CA PRO A 156 -2.26 24.19 8.20
C PRO A 156 -3.23 24.50 9.34
N GLN A 157 -4.47 24.86 8.99
CA GLN A 157 -5.51 25.20 9.96
C GLN A 157 -6.35 23.99 10.33
N ALA A 158 -6.70 23.16 9.34
CA ALA A 158 -7.40 21.91 9.57
C ALA A 158 -7.21 20.95 8.38
N LEU A 159 -7.50 19.68 8.64
CA LEU A 159 -7.42 18.58 7.68
C LEU A 159 -8.73 17.80 7.74
N ARG A 160 -9.34 17.54 6.59
CA ARG A 160 -10.59 16.79 6.47
C ARG A 160 -10.42 15.56 5.60
N ALA A 161 -11.23 14.55 5.87
CA ALA A 161 -11.41 13.40 5.00
C ALA A 161 -12.88 13.26 4.60
N ARG A 162 -13.10 12.86 3.34
CA ARG A 162 -14.40 12.58 2.75
C ARG A 162 -14.36 11.25 2.01
N TYR A 163 -15.38 10.44 2.18
CA TYR A 163 -15.51 9.15 1.51
C TYR A 163 -16.97 8.81 1.24
N GLN A 164 -17.20 8.00 0.21
CA GLN A 164 -18.52 7.45 -0.08
C GLN A 164 -18.72 6.13 0.65
N PHE A 165 -19.95 5.86 1.06
CA PHE A 165 -20.34 4.58 1.62
C PHE A 165 -21.61 4.05 0.96
N ALA A 166 -21.70 2.72 0.84
CA ALA A 166 -22.93 2.10 0.39
C ALA A 166 -24.02 2.28 1.46
N ALA A 167 -25.21 2.73 1.06
CA ALA A 167 -26.35 2.74 1.97
C ALA A 167 -26.63 1.32 2.45
N SER A 168 -26.76 1.12 3.76
CA SER A 168 -27.17 -0.18 4.30
C SER A 168 -28.58 -0.51 3.79
N PRO A 169 -28.88 -1.76 3.37
CA PRO A 169 -30.24 -2.16 2.98
C PRO A 169 -31.31 -1.90 4.07
N ASP A 170 -30.87 -1.75 5.32
CA ASP A 170 -31.72 -1.48 6.49
C ASP A 170 -31.98 0.01 6.77
N ASP A 171 -31.51 0.94 5.93
CA ASP A 171 -31.85 2.37 6.01
C ASP A 171 -33.29 2.62 5.50
N THR A 172 -34.26 1.89 6.05
CA THR A 172 -35.65 2.32 6.05
C THR A 172 -35.80 3.33 7.18
N PRO A 173 -36.34 4.53 6.96
CA PRO A 173 -36.39 5.56 8.00
C PRO A 173 -37.31 5.12 9.14
N THR A 174 -36.72 4.55 10.19
CA THR A 174 -37.42 4.41 11.47
C THR A 174 -37.31 5.73 12.20
N SER A 175 -38.44 6.42 12.28
CA SER A 175 -38.67 7.56 13.15
C SER A 175 -38.23 7.20 14.57
N ASN A 176 -37.02 7.59 14.98
CA ASN A 176 -36.63 7.77 16.38
C ASN A 176 -35.31 8.56 16.53
N GLY A 177 -35.42 9.90 16.47
CA GLY A 177 -34.90 10.81 17.50
C GLY A 177 -33.47 10.69 18.04
N LYS A 178 -32.47 10.25 17.27
CA LYS A 178 -31.05 10.41 17.64
C LYS A 178 -30.25 10.94 16.46
N LYS A 179 -29.68 12.13 16.63
CA LYS A 179 -28.97 12.90 15.59
C LYS A 179 -27.66 12.18 15.23
N PRO A 180 -27.48 11.67 13.99
CA PRO A 180 -26.22 11.11 13.52
C PRO A 180 -25.20 12.23 13.22
N PRO A 181 -23.94 11.88 12.86
CA PRO A 181 -22.97 12.81 12.27
C PRO A 181 -23.63 13.55 11.09
N THR A 182 -23.14 14.73 10.73
CA THR A 182 -23.73 15.58 9.69
C THR A 182 -23.68 14.91 8.31
N ASP A 183 -24.66 14.06 8.05
CA ASP A 183 -24.97 13.50 6.74
C ASP A 183 -25.52 14.63 5.87
N SER A 184 -24.75 15.09 4.90
CA SER A 184 -25.24 16.03 3.89
C SER A 184 -25.65 15.26 2.64
N GLU A 185 -26.96 15.16 2.41
CA GLU A 185 -27.51 14.59 1.18
C GLU A 185 -27.10 15.45 -0.03
N SER A 186 -26.56 14.82 -1.08
CA SER A 186 -26.35 15.48 -2.37
C SER A 186 -27.60 15.31 -3.25
N ALA A 187 -28.01 16.39 -3.92
CA ALA A 187 -29.24 16.44 -4.71
C ALA A 187 -29.17 15.68 -6.06
N ASP A 188 -28.07 14.99 -6.35
CA ASP A 188 -27.80 14.39 -7.66
C ASP A 188 -27.36 12.92 -7.54
N GLY A 189 -28.23 12.02 -7.04
CA GLY A 189 -28.19 10.57 -7.31
C GLY A 189 -26.88 9.79 -7.08
N LEU A 190 -25.86 10.39 -6.49
CA LEU A 190 -24.55 9.87 -6.17
C LEU A 190 -24.53 9.61 -4.66
N GLY A 191 -24.03 8.44 -4.27
CA GLY A 191 -24.21 7.86 -2.94
C GLY A 191 -23.94 8.81 -1.75
N LYS A 192 -24.47 8.43 -0.58
CA LYS A 192 -24.21 9.16 0.67
C LYS A 192 -22.68 9.27 0.89
N TYR A 193 -22.23 10.44 1.31
CA TYR A 193 -20.84 10.67 1.69
C TYR A 193 -20.77 11.04 3.16
N ALA A 194 -19.70 10.62 3.81
CA ALA A 194 -19.32 11.07 5.13
C ALA A 194 -18.16 12.06 5.00
N GLU A 195 -18.17 13.10 5.82
CA GLU A 195 -17.08 14.06 5.96
C GLU A 195 -16.71 14.16 7.44
N THR A 196 -15.41 14.08 7.73
CA THR A 196 -14.87 14.15 9.09
C THR A 196 -13.64 15.05 9.13
N GLU A 197 -13.53 15.85 10.18
CA GLU A 197 -12.30 16.58 10.48
C GLU A 197 -11.33 15.64 11.20
N ILE A 198 -10.11 15.53 10.68
CA ILE A 198 -9.07 14.69 11.26
C ILE A 198 -8.40 15.50 12.38
N PRO A 199 -8.30 14.96 13.61
CA PRO A 199 -7.82 15.72 14.75
C PRO A 199 -6.33 16.07 14.61
N LEU A 200 -5.97 17.30 14.95
CA LEU A 200 -4.58 17.69 15.19
C LEU A 200 -4.11 17.08 16.51
N VAL A 201 -3.00 16.35 16.48
CA VAL A 201 -2.47 15.59 17.61
C VAL A 201 -1.02 15.95 17.91
N GLN A 202 -0.57 15.65 19.13
CA GLN A 202 0.84 15.82 19.53
C GLN A 202 1.72 14.63 19.10
N THR A 203 1.12 13.44 18.97
CA THR A 203 1.77 12.20 18.55
C THR A 203 0.79 11.35 17.74
N LEU A 204 1.31 10.56 16.80
CA LEU A 204 0.54 9.61 15.99
C LEU A 204 0.52 8.18 16.58
N GLU A 205 1.22 7.93 17.68
CA GLU A 205 1.37 6.59 18.25
C GLU A 205 0.03 6.03 18.76
N ASP A 206 -0.70 6.84 19.55
CA ASP A 206 -1.86 6.39 20.34
C ASP A 206 -3.23 6.71 19.71
N VAL A 207 -3.26 7.11 18.45
CA VAL A 207 -4.51 7.47 17.74
C VAL A 207 -4.71 6.62 16.51
N GLU A 208 -5.95 6.27 16.17
CA GLU A 208 -6.25 5.56 14.92
C GLU A 208 -6.18 6.49 13.71
N SER A 209 -6.60 7.74 13.90
CA SER A 209 -6.51 8.80 12.90
C SER A 209 -6.11 10.12 13.56
N GLY A 210 -5.19 10.84 12.91
CA GLY A 210 -4.69 12.11 13.40
C GLY A 210 -3.66 12.69 12.44
N TRP A 211 -3.38 13.98 12.57
CA TRP A 211 -2.30 14.63 11.84
C TRP A 211 -1.48 15.52 12.76
N LEU A 212 -0.23 15.76 12.39
CA LEU A 212 0.65 16.70 13.08
C LEU A 212 1.46 17.50 12.05
N TYR A 213 1.87 18.70 12.45
CA TYR A 213 2.70 19.57 11.64
C TYR A 213 4.04 19.80 12.34
N ILE A 214 5.13 19.58 11.61
CA ILE A 214 6.50 19.76 12.04
C ILE A 214 7.02 21.04 11.37
N GLU A 215 6.89 22.17 12.06
CA GLU A 215 7.12 23.51 11.52
C GLU A 215 8.54 23.72 11.00
N ASP A 216 9.56 23.21 11.71
CA ASP A 216 10.97 23.34 11.34
C ASP A 216 11.33 22.58 10.05
N LYS A 217 10.48 21.63 9.64
CA LYS A 217 10.67 20.81 8.43
C LYS A 217 9.64 21.10 7.35
N ASP A 218 8.70 22.02 7.58
CA ASP A 218 7.53 22.23 6.70
C ASP A 218 6.91 20.89 6.26
N THR A 219 6.65 20.04 7.24
CA THR A 219 6.21 18.66 7.02
C THR A 219 4.96 18.34 7.81
N ILE A 220 3.99 17.74 7.15
CA ILE A 220 2.73 17.29 7.74
C ILE A 220 2.73 15.77 7.70
N LEU A 221 2.50 15.14 8.85
CA LEU A 221 2.31 13.70 8.94
C LEU A 221 0.83 13.41 9.18
N VAL A 222 0.30 12.47 8.42
CA VAL A 222 -1.10 12.04 8.52
C VAL A 222 -1.12 10.54 8.76
N LYS A 223 -1.76 10.12 9.85
CA LYS A 223 -2.17 8.74 10.10
C LYS A 223 -3.67 8.69 9.92
N TYR A 224 -4.16 7.78 9.09
CA TYR A 224 -5.59 7.69 8.84
C TYR A 224 -6.04 6.24 8.71
N LEU A 225 -7.04 5.87 9.50
CA LEU A 225 -7.80 4.64 9.38
C LEU A 225 -8.81 4.84 8.24
N HIS A 226 -8.69 4.06 7.17
CA HIS A 226 -9.55 4.17 5.98
C HIS A 226 -10.89 3.46 6.20
N PRO A 227 -12.02 4.17 6.39
CA PRO A 227 -13.33 3.53 6.54
C PRO A 227 -13.91 3.05 5.20
N ALA A 228 -13.31 3.45 4.08
CA ALA A 228 -13.64 3.04 2.73
C ALA A 228 -12.33 2.93 1.92
N ALA A 229 -12.35 2.17 0.84
CA ALA A 229 -11.16 1.99 0.00
C ALA A 229 -10.66 3.32 -0.61
N ASP A 230 -11.57 4.22 -0.97
CA ASP A 230 -11.25 5.50 -1.58
C ASP A 230 -11.60 6.66 -0.64
N VAL A 231 -10.59 7.46 -0.31
CA VAL A 231 -10.76 8.61 0.60
C VAL A 231 -10.14 9.85 -0.02
N GLN A 232 -10.94 10.92 -0.06
CA GLN A 232 -10.52 12.26 -0.44
C GLN A 232 -10.11 13.03 0.80
N PHE A 233 -9.07 13.82 0.69
CA PHE A 233 -8.56 14.65 1.76
C PHE A 233 -8.41 16.09 1.29
N GLU A 234 -8.65 17.01 2.22
CA GLU A 234 -8.48 18.44 2.01
C GLU A 234 -7.72 19.02 3.20
N ILE A 235 -6.76 19.91 2.92
CA ILE A 235 -6.06 20.70 3.92
C ILE A 235 -6.04 22.17 3.51
N PHE A 236 -6.27 23.06 4.47
CA PHE A 236 -6.40 24.51 4.25
C PHE A 236 -5.55 25.31 5.22
#